data_AF-A0A6M0CS92-F1
#
_entry.id   AF-A0A6M0CS92-F1
#
_cell.length_a   1.000
_cell.length_b   1.000
_cell.length_c   1.000
_cell.angle_alpha   90.00
_cell.angle_beta   90.00
_cell.angle_gamma   90.00
#
_symmetry.space_group_name_H-M   'P 1'
#
loop_
_entity.id
_entity.type
_entity.pdbx_description
1 polymer ?
#
loop_
_entity_poly.entity_id
_entity_poly.type
_entity_poly.pdbx_seq_one_letter_code
_entity_poly.pdbx_strand_id
1 'polypeptide(L)'
;MSYEHLMYAHLVTVLPCVLIGGLLLIIKKRTSIHRYFGRVYMILMLITAVITLFMPAEVGPQIFNHFGWIHSFSFLTLYTVPTAYTAIRKGNVKKHKRKMILLYFGAIIIAGGFTLVPGRYLHQVLFG
;
A
#
# COMPACT_ATOMS: atom_id res chain seq x y z
N MET A 1 21.24 3.17 -4.19
CA MET A 1 20.38 4.31 -3.83
C MET A 1 20.47 4.51 -2.33
N SER A 2 20.56 5.75 -1.83
CA SER A 2 20.47 5.97 -0.39
C SER A 2 19.02 5.76 0.11
N TYR A 3 18.87 5.44 1.39
CA TYR A 3 17.57 5.22 2.04
C TYR A 3 16.58 6.37 1.78
N GLU A 4 17.06 7.62 1.85
CA GLU A 4 16.26 8.82 1.58
C GLU A 4 15.57 8.79 0.21
N HIS A 5 16.27 8.35 -0.84
CA HIS A 5 15.68 8.27 -2.17
C HIS A 5 14.54 7.24 -2.23
N LEU A 6 14.71 6.09 -1.56
CA LEU A 6 13.67 5.07 -1.47
C LEU A 6 12.47 5.56 -0.64
N MET A 7 12.73 6.26 0.46
CA MET A 7 11.71 6.85 1.31
C MET A 7 10.87 7.88 0.54
N TYR A 8 11.50 8.84 -0.14
CA TYR A 8 10.76 9.82 -0.94
C TYR A 8 10.02 9.18 -2.11
N ALA A 9 10.64 8.23 -2.80
CA ALA A 9 9.96 7.48 -3.86
C ALA A 9 8.72 6.75 -3.33
N HIS A 10 8.83 6.10 -2.17
CA HIS A 10 7.71 5.45 -1.48
C HIS A 10 6.62 6.46 -1.08
N LEU A 11 6.99 7.61 -0.52
CA LEU A 11 6.05 8.65 -0.10
C LEU A 11 5.25 9.20 -1.28
N VAL A 12 5.91 9.53 -2.38
CA VAL A 12 5.27 10.07 -3.59
C VAL A 12 4.28 9.08 -4.21
N THR A 13 4.50 7.77 -4.05
CA THR A 13 3.57 6.75 -4.57
C THR A 13 2.45 6.41 -3.58
N VAL A 14 2.75 6.33 -2.27
CA VAL A 14 1.79 5.90 -1.25
C VAL A 14 0.81 7.01 -0.86
N LEU A 15 1.24 8.29 -0.84
CA LEU A 15 0.36 9.40 -0.45
C LEU A 15 -0.85 9.57 -1.39
N PRO A 16 -0.69 9.60 -2.73
CA PRO A 16 -1.84 9.57 -3.63
C PRO A 16 -2.67 8.30 -3.47
N CYS A 17 -2.03 7.16 -3.17
CA CYS A 17 -2.69 5.88 -2.93
C CYS A 17 -3.68 5.94 -1.76
N VAL A 18 -3.31 6.60 -0.65
CA VAL A 18 -4.20 6.82 0.51
C VAL A 18 -5.45 7.57 0.06
N LEU A 19 -5.29 8.70 -0.62
CA LEU A 19 -6.40 9.56 -1.03
C LEU A 19 -7.30 8.86 -2.06
N ILE A 20 -6.71 8.28 -3.11
CA ILE A 20 -7.45 7.59 -4.16
C ILE A 20 -8.16 6.35 -3.59
N GLY A 21 -7.49 5.57 -2.73
CA GLY A 21 -8.08 4.40 -2.09
C GLY A 21 -9.30 4.77 -1.25
N GLY A 22 -9.19 5.81 -0.42
CA GLY A 22 -10.31 6.30 0.41
C GLY A 22 -11.48 6.77 -0.46
N LEU A 23 -11.19 7.54 -1.50
CA LEU A 23 -12.20 7.99 -2.46
C LEU A 23 -12.92 6.79 -3.13
N LEU A 24 -12.17 5.78 -3.60
CA LEU A 24 -12.73 4.59 -4.26
C LEU A 24 -13.67 3.78 -3.35
N LEU A 25 -13.39 3.76 -2.04
CA LEU A 25 -14.25 3.11 -1.05
C LEU A 25 -15.59 3.83 -0.88
N ILE A 26 -15.68 5.13 -1.17
CA ILE A 26 -16.90 5.94 -0.99
C ILE A 26 -17.70 6.05 -2.30
N ILE A 27 -17.08 6.47 -3.41
CA ILE A 27 -17.78 6.84 -4.65
C ILE A 27 -18.66 5.73 -5.25
N LYS A 28 -19.60 6.06 -6.15
CA LYS A 28 -20.42 5.05 -6.85
C LYS A 28 -19.54 4.06 -7.64
N LYS A 29 -19.79 2.76 -7.42
CA LYS A 29 -19.04 1.63 -8.00
C LYS A 29 -19.47 1.42 -9.45
N ARG A 30 -18.61 0.76 -10.24
CA ARG A 30 -18.82 0.44 -11.68
C ARG A 30 -18.86 1.64 -12.65
N THR A 31 -18.70 2.87 -12.16
CA THR A 31 -18.56 4.10 -12.98
C THR A 31 -17.22 4.13 -13.71
N SER A 32 -17.10 4.93 -14.77
CA SER A 32 -15.84 5.15 -15.48
C SER A 32 -14.77 5.74 -14.56
N ILE A 33 -15.17 6.66 -13.67
CA ILE A 33 -14.31 7.25 -12.62
C ILE A 33 -13.74 6.15 -11.71
N HIS A 34 -14.60 5.28 -11.16
CA HIS A 34 -14.14 4.18 -10.31
C HIS A 34 -13.16 3.24 -11.02
N ARG A 35 -13.39 2.95 -12.31
CA ARG A 35 -12.51 2.08 -13.09
C ARG A 35 -11.16 2.72 -13.38
N TYR A 36 -11.14 4.00 -13.76
CA TYR A 36 -9.91 4.73 -14.06
C TYR A 36 -9.04 4.88 -12.80
N PHE A 37 -9.58 5.49 -11.75
CA PHE A 37 -8.86 5.66 -10.49
C PHE A 37 -8.51 4.33 -9.84
N GLY A 38 -9.35 3.30 -10.00
CA GLY A 38 -9.04 1.94 -9.53
C GLY A 38 -7.80 1.34 -10.19
N ARG A 39 -7.58 1.58 -11.48
CA ARG A 39 -6.35 1.14 -12.17
C ARG A 39 -5.13 1.90 -11.67
N VAL A 40 -5.23 3.23 -11.58
CA VAL A 40 -4.15 4.08 -11.05
C VAL A 40 -3.76 3.64 -9.64
N TYR A 41 -4.74 3.47 -8.76
CA TYR A 41 -4.55 2.95 -7.41
C TYR A 41 -3.82 1.60 -7.39
N MET A 42 -4.26 0.63 -8.19
CA MET A 42 -3.62 -0.69 -8.24
C MET A 42 -2.16 -0.62 -8.72
N ILE A 43 -1.85 0.23 -9.71
CA ILE A 43 -0.48 0.43 -10.20
C ILE A 43 0.38 1.06 -9.11
N LEU A 44 -0.09 2.13 -8.47
CA LEU A 44 0.63 2.79 -7.37
C LEU A 44 0.85 1.85 -6.19
N MET A 45 -0.12 1.01 -5.84
CA MET A 45 0.03 -0.02 -4.80
C MET A 45 1.14 -1.01 -5.14
N LEU A 46 1.22 -1.47 -6.40
CA LEU A 46 2.29 -2.38 -6.83
C LEU A 46 3.66 -1.70 -6.77
N ILE A 47 3.79 -0.48 -7.28
CA ILE A 47 5.06 0.27 -7.23
C ILE A 47 5.49 0.47 -5.77
N THR A 48 4.58 0.94 -4.92
CA THR A 48 4.81 1.14 -3.49
C THR A 48 5.31 -0.14 -2.83
N ALA A 49 4.66 -1.28 -3.10
CA ALA A 49 5.03 -2.58 -2.53
C ALA A 49 6.37 -3.11 -3.03
N VAL A 50 6.79 -2.77 -4.26
CA VAL A 50 8.13 -3.10 -4.76
C VAL A 50 9.17 -2.25 -4.04
N ILE A 51 8.95 -0.93 -3.93
CA ILE A 51 9.89 -0.01 -3.25
C ILE A 51 10.13 -0.45 -1.81
N THR A 52 9.07 -0.81 -1.08
CA THR A 52 9.20 -1.23 0.33
C THR A 52 10.01 -2.49 0.52
N LEU A 53 10.16 -3.37 -0.48
CA LEU A 53 11.04 -4.55 -0.38
C LEU A 53 12.52 -4.18 -0.38
N PHE A 54 12.88 -3.00 -0.87
CA PHE A 54 14.25 -2.48 -0.84
C PHE A 54 14.52 -1.59 0.37
N MET A 55 13.53 -1.36 1.24
CA MET A 55 13.67 -0.59 2.46
C MET A 55 13.86 -1.51 3.67
N PRO A 56 14.92 -1.34 4.48
CA PRO A 56 15.12 -2.16 5.67
C PRO A 56 13.98 -1.96 6.69
N ALA A 57 13.65 -3.02 7.42
CA ALA A 57 12.54 -3.02 8.36
C ALA A 57 12.93 -2.40 9.71
N GLU A 58 12.60 -1.14 9.95
CA GLU A 58 12.90 -0.45 11.22
C GLU A 58 11.91 -0.77 12.38
N VAL A 59 11.04 -1.77 12.23
CA VAL A 59 10.04 -2.12 13.25
C VAL A 59 10.01 -3.63 13.45
N GLY A 60 10.25 -4.06 14.70
CA GLY A 60 10.27 -5.46 15.11
C GLY A 60 11.55 -6.21 14.71
N PRO A 61 11.59 -7.53 14.93
CA PRO A 61 12.76 -8.35 14.59
C PRO A 61 13.06 -8.33 13.09
N GLN A 62 14.35 -8.31 12.75
CA GLN A 62 14.85 -8.42 11.39
C GLN A 62 15.49 -9.78 11.12
N ILE A 63 15.41 -10.21 9.86
CA ILE A 63 16.11 -11.34 9.26
C ILE A 63 17.08 -10.75 8.23
N PHE A 64 18.34 -11.20 8.26
CA PHE A 64 19.42 -10.68 7.40
C PHE A 64 19.65 -9.17 7.51
N ASN A 65 19.34 -8.57 8.67
CA ASN A 65 19.42 -7.11 8.89
C ASN A 65 18.61 -6.28 7.87
N HIS A 66 17.54 -6.85 7.30
CA HIS A 66 16.74 -6.19 6.26
C HIS A 66 15.26 -6.53 6.34
N PHE A 67 14.91 -7.81 6.19
CA PHE A 67 13.52 -8.23 6.12
C PHE A 67 12.92 -8.33 7.51
N GLY A 68 11.72 -7.80 7.70
CA GLY A 68 10.97 -7.90 8.96
C GLY A 68 9.49 -8.16 8.69
N TRP A 69 8.71 -8.35 9.75
CA TRP A 69 7.28 -8.67 9.67
C TRP A 69 6.48 -7.66 8.83
N ILE A 70 6.91 -6.39 8.80
CA ILE A 70 6.27 -5.36 7.97
C ILE A 70 6.38 -5.63 6.46
N HIS A 71 7.37 -6.38 5.99
CA HIS A 71 7.49 -6.77 4.58
C HIS A 71 6.37 -7.72 4.14
N SER A 72 5.69 -8.40 5.09
CA SER A 72 4.52 -9.20 4.78
C SER A 72 3.40 -8.38 4.15
N PHE A 73 3.28 -7.08 4.45
CA PHE A 73 2.34 -6.18 3.76
C PHE A 73 2.69 -5.94 2.29
N SER A 74 3.98 -5.87 1.96
CA SER A 74 4.48 -5.78 0.59
C SER A 74 4.10 -7.03 -0.20
N PHE A 75 4.41 -8.21 0.33
CA PHE A 75 4.04 -9.49 -0.31
C PHE A 75 2.53 -9.68 -0.43
N LEU A 76 1.79 -9.33 0.62
CA LEU A 76 0.32 -9.32 0.59
C LEU A 76 -0.18 -8.43 -0.56
N THR A 77 0.42 -7.27 -0.76
CA THR A 77 0.02 -6.33 -1.82
C THR A 77 0.35 -6.87 -3.21
N LEU A 78 1.58 -7.33 -3.42
CA LEU A 78 2.03 -7.93 -4.68
C LEU A 78 1.19 -9.14 -5.09
N TYR A 79 0.72 -9.94 -4.13
CA TYR A 79 -0.20 -11.04 -4.40
C TYR A 79 -1.65 -10.56 -4.62
N THR A 80 -2.14 -9.67 -3.76
CA THR A 80 -3.56 -9.34 -3.70
C THR A 80 -4.00 -8.47 -4.87
N VAL A 81 -3.16 -7.54 -5.33
CA VAL A 81 -3.51 -6.64 -6.43
C VAL A 81 -3.77 -7.40 -7.75
N PRO A 82 -2.84 -8.23 -8.28
CA PRO A 82 -3.08 -8.97 -9.52
C PRO A 82 -4.28 -9.92 -9.39
N THR A 83 -4.39 -10.58 -8.24
CA THR A 83 -5.48 -11.54 -8.02
C THR A 83 -6.83 -10.87 -7.74
N ALA A 84 -6.87 -9.58 -7.38
CA ALA A 84 -8.08 -8.76 -7.32
C ALA A 84 -8.48 -8.22 -8.70
N TYR A 85 -7.49 -7.89 -9.53
CA TYR A 85 -7.71 -7.53 -10.93
C TYR A 85 -8.28 -8.72 -11.73
N THR A 86 -7.68 -9.91 -11.60
CA THR A 86 -8.21 -11.13 -12.23
C THR A 86 -9.62 -11.45 -11.73
N ALA A 87 -9.93 -11.21 -10.45
CA ALA A 87 -11.27 -11.43 -9.91
C ALA A 87 -12.31 -10.53 -10.59
N ILE A 88 -12.04 -9.24 -10.78
CA ILE A 88 -12.98 -8.34 -11.44
C ILE A 88 -13.09 -8.63 -12.94
N ARG A 89 -12.00 -9.04 -13.59
CA ARG A 89 -12.03 -9.50 -15.00
C ARG A 89 -12.92 -10.73 -15.21
N LYS A 90 -12.98 -11.62 -14.22
CA LYS A 90 -13.90 -12.79 -14.19
C LYS A 90 -15.31 -12.45 -13.70
N GLY A 91 -15.66 -11.18 -13.53
CA GLY A 91 -16.97 -10.76 -13.02
C GLY A 91 -17.19 -11.02 -11.51
N ASN A 92 -16.18 -11.52 -10.78
CA ASN A 92 -16.30 -11.81 -9.35
C ASN A 92 -16.11 -10.54 -8.50
N VAL A 93 -17.18 -9.74 -8.44
CA VAL A 93 -17.21 -8.45 -7.72
C VAL A 93 -17.00 -8.62 -6.22
N LYS A 94 -17.58 -9.67 -5.61
CA LYS A 94 -17.45 -9.93 -4.16
C LYS A 94 -15.98 -10.16 -3.78
N LYS A 95 -15.26 -10.97 -4.55
CA LYS A 95 -13.83 -11.24 -4.33
C LYS A 95 -12.97 -10.01 -4.58
N HIS A 96 -13.25 -9.24 -5.64
CA HIS A 96 -12.57 -7.96 -5.90
C HIS A 96 -12.75 -6.98 -4.72
N LYS A 97 -14.00 -6.74 -4.30
CA LYS A 97 -14.33 -5.84 -3.19
C LYS A 97 -13.61 -6.23 -1.91
N ARG A 98 -13.66 -7.51 -1.51
CA ARG A 98 -13.00 -7.99 -0.29
C ARG A 98 -11.50 -7.71 -0.31
N LYS A 99 -10.85 -7.95 -1.45
CA LYS A 99 -9.42 -7.72 -1.61
C LYS A 99 -9.04 -6.24 -1.59
N MET A 100 -9.84 -5.38 -2.19
CA MET A 100 -9.61 -3.93 -2.14
C MET A 100 -9.74 -3.38 -0.72
N ILE A 101 -10.74 -3.84 0.04
CA ILE A 101 -10.91 -3.47 1.45
C ILE A 101 -9.72 -3.98 2.28
N LEU A 102 -9.33 -5.25 2.12
CA LEU A 102 -8.18 -5.83 2.82
C LEU A 102 -6.90 -5.03 2.57
N LEU A 103 -6.64 -4.67 1.31
CA LEU A 103 -5.47 -3.88 0.94
C LEU A 103 -5.50 -2.49 1.57
N TYR A 104 -6.64 -1.80 1.53
CA TYR A 104 -6.73 -0.46 2.07
C TYR A 104 -6.49 -0.44 3.59
N PHE A 105 -7.21 -1.27 4.35
CA PHE A 105 -7.04 -1.27 5.81
C PHE A 105 -5.73 -1.93 6.25
N GLY A 106 -5.32 -3.04 5.62
CA GLY A 106 -4.08 -3.74 5.96
C GLY A 106 -2.82 -3.02 5.48
N ALA A 107 -2.71 -2.83 4.16
CA ALA A 107 -1.49 -2.37 3.53
C ALA A 107 -1.36 -0.83 3.42
N ILE A 108 -2.40 -0.06 3.78
CA ILE A 108 -2.31 1.40 3.89
C ILE A 108 -2.51 1.85 5.34
N ILE A 109 -3.65 1.56 5.97
CA ILE A 109 -3.94 2.11 7.30
C ILE A 109 -3.05 1.49 8.38
N ILE A 110 -3.01 0.16 8.48
CA ILE A 110 -2.18 -0.53 9.48
C ILE A 110 -0.69 -0.33 9.18
N ALA A 111 -0.27 -0.54 7.93
CA ALA A 111 1.12 -0.29 7.51
C ALA A 111 1.55 1.17 7.74
N GLY A 112 0.69 2.13 7.40
CA GLY A 112 0.91 3.55 7.65
C GLY A 112 1.00 3.88 9.14
N GLY A 113 0.22 3.22 10.00
CA GLY A 113 0.33 3.35 11.44
C GLY A 113 1.74 3.05 11.99
N PHE A 114 2.43 2.05 11.43
CA PHE A 114 3.82 1.75 11.83
C PHE A 114 4.82 2.85 11.47
N THR A 115 4.47 3.77 10.57
CA THR A 115 5.32 4.93 10.26
C THR A 115 5.29 6.00 11.35
N LEU A 116 4.32 5.93 12.27
CA LEU A 116 4.14 6.86 13.39
C LEU A 116 4.81 6.36 14.68
N VAL A 117 5.54 5.25 14.65
CA VAL A 117 6.34 4.77 15.78
C VAL A 117 7.46 5.78 16.07
N PRO A 118 7.76 6.11 17.35
CA PRO A 118 8.86 7.02 17.70
C PRO A 118 10.19 6.63 17.04
N GLY A 119 10.92 7.63 16.56
CA GLY A 119 12.17 7.42 15.80
C GLY A 119 11.99 7.26 14.28
N ARG A 120 10.75 7.23 13.77
CA ARG A 120 10.47 7.24 12.33
C ARG A 120 10.21 8.64 11.79
N TYR A 121 10.49 8.83 10.50
CA TYR A 121 10.37 10.12 9.82
C TYR A 121 8.99 10.79 10.00
N LEU A 122 7.89 10.08 9.72
CA LEU A 122 6.54 10.69 9.83
C LEU A 122 6.14 10.97 11.27
N HIS A 123 6.67 10.23 12.25
CA HIS A 123 6.48 10.58 13.66
C HIS A 123 7.11 11.95 13.98
N GLN A 124 8.36 12.17 13.55
CA GLN A 124 9.06 13.43 13.77
C GLN A 124 8.37 14.61 13.06
N VAL A 125 7.87 14.40 11.85
CA VAL A 125 7.16 15.46 11.11
C VAL A 125 5.82 15.84 11.76
N LEU A 126 5.12 14.89 12.39
CA LEU A 126 3.76 15.11 12.91
C LEU A 126 3.70 15.41 14.42
N PHE A 127 4.65 14.89 15.20
CA PHE A 127 4.65 14.95 16.67
C PHE A 127 5.95 15.48 17.26
N GLY A 128 6.98 15.71 16.43
CA GLY A 128 8.31 16.19 16.85
C GLY A 128 8.45 17.70 16.78
#